data_AF-A0A0K1PE04-F1
#
_entry.id   AF-A0A0K1PE04-F1
#
_cell.length_a   1.000
_cell.length_b   1.000
_cell.length_c   1.000
_cell.angle_alpha   90.00
_cell.angle_beta   90.00
_cell.angle_gamma   90.00
#
_symmetry.space_group_name_H-M   'P 1'
#
loop_
_entity.id
_entity.type
_entity.pdbx_description
1 polymer ?
#
loop_
_entity_poly.entity_id
_entity_poly.type
_entity_poly.pdbx_seq_one_letter_code
_entity_poly.pdbx_strand_id
1 'polypeptide(L)'
;MKPSEIRELILAERGKVVGLLDQAWLAAEAVIDGKEDFQVLHSLAHGLEDALVDLFDEEEEILEPALRQTDSWGDVRAMRLEAFLRGQRKAVHGTCGEVAKGRMHPRRAAEEIMALVDAVRERLARSEHEFLSPDLLRDDLVSIRQTGG
;
A
#
# COMPACT_ATOMS: atom_id res chain seq x y z
N MET A 1 -14.02 -16.44 0.23
CA MET A 1 -13.48 -15.81 1.44
C MET A 1 -14.53 -14.83 1.95
N LYS A 2 -14.74 -14.77 3.26
CA LYS A 2 -15.67 -13.80 3.86
C LYS A 2 -15.04 -12.39 3.85
N PRO A 3 -15.84 -11.32 3.87
CA PRO A 3 -15.32 -9.96 3.95
C PRO A 3 -14.36 -9.73 5.13
N SER A 4 -14.67 -10.30 6.31
CA SER A 4 -13.79 -10.19 7.49
C SER A 4 -12.43 -10.87 7.28
N GLU A 5 -12.42 -12.06 6.68
CA GLU A 5 -11.21 -12.81 6.33
C GLU A 5 -10.35 -12.06 5.30
N ILE A 6 -10.98 -11.42 4.30
CA ILE A 6 -10.28 -10.57 3.32
C ILE A 6 -9.61 -9.39 4.03
N ARG A 7 -10.33 -8.74 4.96
CA ARG A 7 -9.77 -7.63 5.73
C ARG A 7 -8.56 -8.07 6.56
N GLU A 8 -8.67 -9.20 7.26
CA GLU A 8 -7.57 -9.74 8.07
C GLU A 8 -6.34 -10.08 7.23
N LEU A 9 -6.55 -10.70 6.06
CA LEU A 9 -5.48 -11.01 5.11
C LEU A 9 -4.73 -9.74 4.67
N ILE A 10 -5.45 -8.74 4.15
CA ILE A 10 -4.83 -7.50 3.66
C ILE A 10 -4.09 -6.76 4.79
N LEU A 11 -4.65 -6.73 6.01
CA LEU A 11 -3.96 -6.12 7.16
C LEU A 11 -2.68 -6.85 7.54
N ALA A 12 -2.66 -8.18 7.44
CA ALA A 12 -1.46 -8.97 7.69
C ALA A 12 -0.36 -8.68 6.65
N GLU A 13 -0.71 -8.61 5.37
CA GLU A 13 0.23 -8.28 4.29
C GLU A 13 0.79 -6.86 4.43
N ARG A 14 -0.06 -5.89 4.77
CA ARG A 14 0.37 -4.52 5.11
C ARG A 14 1.36 -4.51 6.28
N GLY A 15 1.15 -5.33 7.29
CA GLY A 15 2.07 -5.46 8.42
C GLY A 15 3.48 -5.89 8.01
N LYS A 16 3.62 -6.78 7.01
CA LYS A 16 4.92 -7.17 6.45
C LYS A 16 5.61 -5.99 5.75
N VAL A 17 4.85 -5.22 4.96
CA VAL A 17 5.36 -4.03 4.26
C VAL A 17 5.80 -2.93 5.23
N VAL A 18 5.09 -2.73 6.35
CA VAL A 18 5.50 -1.77 7.38
C VAL A 18 6.92 -2.07 7.89
N GLY A 19 7.26 -3.34 8.10
CA GLY A 19 8.61 -3.73 8.50
C GLY A 19 9.69 -3.38 7.47
N LEU A 20 9.37 -3.42 6.17
CA LEU A 20 10.28 -3.00 5.09
C LEU A 20 10.41 -1.48 5.01
N LEU A 21 9.31 -0.75 5.22
CA LEU A 21 9.32 0.72 5.28
C LEU A 21 10.22 1.22 6.41
N ASP A 22 10.18 0.58 7.58
CA ASP A 22 11.04 0.91 8.71
C ASP A 22 12.52 0.67 8.39
N GLN A 23 12.84 -0.45 7.72
CA GLN A 23 14.21 -0.74 7.28
C GLN A 23 14.72 0.27 6.25
N ALA A 24 13.89 0.61 5.26
CA ALA A 24 14.22 1.61 4.24
C ALA A 24 14.46 2.99 4.86
N TRP A 25 13.65 3.38 5.84
CA TRP A 25 13.82 4.63 6.58
C TRP A 25 15.17 4.67 7.31
N LEU A 26 15.48 3.63 8.08
CA LEU A 26 16.73 3.57 8.86
C LEU A 26 17.97 3.58 7.97
N ALA A 27 17.95 2.87 6.84
CA ALA A 27 19.05 2.89 5.88
C ALA A 27 19.21 4.26 5.22
N ALA A 28 18.10 4.93 4.88
CA ALA A 28 18.15 6.29 4.35
C ALA A 28 18.75 7.28 5.36
N GLU A 29 18.35 7.21 6.63
CA GLU A 29 18.91 8.01 7.71
C GLU A 29 20.42 7.73 7.88
N ALA A 30 20.83 6.46 7.86
CA ALA A 30 22.23 6.07 7.95
C ALA A 30 23.09 6.58 6.78
N VAL A 31 22.54 6.61 5.56
CA VAL A 31 23.20 7.21 4.38
C VAL A 31 23.37 8.72 4.54
N ILE A 32 22.37 9.43 5.06
CA ILE A 32 22.45 10.88 5.33
C ILE A 32 23.54 11.16 6.37
N ASP A 33 23.62 10.34 7.41
CA ASP A 33 24.62 10.42 8.47
C ASP A 33 26.02 9.96 8.04
N GLY A 34 26.18 9.40 6.84
CA GLY A 34 27.43 8.84 6.34
C GLY A 34 27.88 7.56 7.06
N LYS A 35 26.95 6.85 7.71
CA LYS A 35 27.18 5.60 8.44
C LYS A 35 27.04 4.35 7.58
N GLU A 36 26.40 4.47 6.42
CA GLU A 36 26.10 3.34 5.55
C GLU A 36 26.34 3.67 4.06
N ASP A 37 26.63 2.63 3.27
CA ASP A 37 26.86 2.77 1.84
C ASP A 37 25.53 2.96 1.09
N PHE A 38 25.56 3.82 0.09
CA PHE A 38 24.46 4.01 -0.86
C PHE A 38 23.99 2.70 -1.52
N GLN A 39 24.86 1.68 -1.66
CA GLN A 39 24.48 0.36 -2.17
C GLN A 39 23.40 -0.36 -1.33
N VAL A 40 23.37 -0.12 -0.01
CA VAL A 40 22.33 -0.69 0.85
C VAL A 40 20.97 -0.07 0.53
N LEU A 41 20.93 1.26 0.40
CA LEU A 41 19.72 1.99 0.03
C LEU A 41 19.22 1.60 -1.36
N HIS A 42 20.14 1.34 -2.30
CA HIS A 42 19.82 0.86 -3.64
C HIS A 42 19.13 -0.51 -3.62
N SER A 43 19.69 -1.46 -2.88
CA SER A 43 19.11 -2.81 -2.73
C SER A 43 17.75 -2.77 -2.04
N LEU A 44 17.61 -1.93 -1.02
CA LEU A 44 16.34 -1.72 -0.31
C LEU A 44 15.28 -1.04 -1.19
N ALA A 45 15.66 -0.11 -2.05
CA ALA A 45 14.72 0.54 -2.97
C ALA A 45 14.08 -0.48 -3.92
N HIS A 46 14.84 -1.44 -4.43
CA HIS A 46 14.31 -2.55 -5.23
C HIS A 46 13.37 -3.46 -4.43
N GLY A 47 13.82 -3.95 -3.26
CA GLY A 47 12.98 -4.81 -2.44
C GLY A 47 11.69 -4.13 -1.96
N LEU A 48 11.75 -2.81 -1.73
CA LEU A 48 10.58 -2.02 -1.35
C LEU A 48 9.63 -1.81 -2.54
N GLU A 49 10.15 -1.59 -3.74
CA GLU A 49 9.33 -1.51 -4.95
C GLU A 49 8.55 -2.80 -5.17
N ASP A 50 9.23 -3.94 -5.17
CA ASP A 50 8.62 -5.25 -5.38
C ASP A 50 7.54 -5.54 -4.33
N ALA A 51 7.86 -5.36 -3.04
CA ALA A 51 6.91 -5.61 -1.96
C ALA A 51 5.66 -4.71 -1.98
N LEU A 52 5.82 -3.45 -2.42
CA LEU A 52 4.70 -2.53 -2.54
C LEU A 52 3.84 -2.85 -3.76
N VAL A 53 4.46 -3.22 -4.89
CA VAL A 53 3.73 -3.62 -6.09
C VAL A 53 2.94 -4.90 -5.82
N ASP A 54 3.55 -5.90 -5.19
CA ASP A 54 2.89 -7.14 -4.80
C ASP A 54 1.68 -6.86 -3.89
N LEU A 55 1.85 -6.01 -2.87
CA LEU A 55 0.74 -5.59 -2.01
C LEU A 55 -0.39 -4.91 -2.81
N PHE A 56 -0.05 -4.07 -3.80
CA PHE A 56 -1.06 -3.39 -4.61
C PHE A 56 -1.76 -4.34 -5.58
N ASP A 57 -1.07 -5.35 -6.11
CA ASP A 57 -1.67 -6.40 -6.93
C ASP A 57 -2.63 -7.24 -6.08
N GLU A 58 -2.24 -7.61 -4.86
CA GLU A 58 -3.10 -8.37 -3.94
C GLU A 58 -4.32 -7.55 -3.47
N GLU A 59 -4.13 -6.25 -3.16
CA GLU A 59 -5.25 -5.34 -2.88
C GLU A 59 -6.20 -5.23 -4.09
N GLU A 60 -5.70 -5.15 -5.31
CA GLU A 60 -6.53 -5.11 -6.52
C GLU A 60 -7.27 -6.45 -6.75
N GLU A 61 -6.57 -7.59 -6.62
CA GLU A 61 -7.15 -8.91 -6.88
C GLU A 61 -8.21 -9.32 -5.86
N ILE A 62 -8.01 -9.00 -4.59
CA ILE A 62 -8.84 -9.51 -3.50
C ILE A 62 -9.83 -8.47 -2.97
N LEU A 63 -9.36 -7.24 -2.73
CA LEU A 63 -10.19 -6.21 -2.11
C LEU A 63 -11.17 -5.59 -3.10
N GLU A 64 -10.78 -5.37 -4.36
CA GLU A 64 -11.66 -4.77 -5.36
C GLU A 64 -12.95 -5.60 -5.59
N PRO A 65 -12.90 -6.93 -5.82
CA PRO A 65 -14.11 -7.72 -5.99
C PRO A 65 -14.96 -7.76 -4.71
N ALA A 66 -14.32 -7.72 -3.53
CA ALA A 66 -15.02 -7.68 -2.26
C ALA A 66 -15.82 -6.39 -2.12
N LEU A 67 -15.20 -5.23 -2.40
CA LEU A 67 -15.84 -3.92 -2.35
C LEU A 67 -17.06 -3.84 -3.27
N ARG A 68 -16.98 -4.38 -4.50
CA ARG A 68 -18.13 -4.42 -5.43
C ARG A 68 -19.35 -5.12 -4.84
N GLN A 69 -19.15 -6.07 -3.93
CA GLN A 69 -20.21 -6.89 -3.35
C GLN A 69 -20.75 -6.35 -2.01
N THR A 70 -20.17 -5.27 -1.46
CA THR A 70 -20.49 -4.79 -0.10
C THR A 70 -21.86 -4.10 0.01
N ASP A 71 -22.18 -3.16 -0.88
CA ASP A 71 -23.40 -2.35 -0.83
C ASP A 71 -23.75 -1.73 -2.21
N SER A 72 -24.78 -0.87 -2.25
CA SER A 72 -25.20 -0.14 -3.45
C SER A 72 -24.17 0.84 -4.01
N TRP A 73 -23.08 1.11 -3.28
CA TRP A 73 -21.96 1.96 -3.66
C TRP A 73 -20.70 1.15 -3.99
N GLY A 74 -20.78 -0.19 -4.00
CA GLY A 74 -19.64 -1.08 -4.18
C GLY A 74 -18.83 -0.79 -5.43
N ASP A 75 -19.48 -0.56 -6.57
CA ASP A 75 -18.81 -0.22 -7.83
C ASP A 75 -18.03 1.09 -7.74
N VAL A 76 -18.60 2.12 -7.11
CA VAL A 76 -17.94 3.41 -6.93
C VAL A 76 -16.72 3.28 -6.03
N ARG A 77 -16.80 2.46 -4.98
CA ARG A 77 -15.66 2.18 -4.08
C ARG A 77 -14.56 1.42 -4.79
N ALA A 78 -14.90 0.40 -5.57
CA ALA A 78 -13.95 -0.37 -6.36
C ALA A 78 -13.22 0.52 -7.38
N MET A 79 -13.93 1.37 -8.12
CA MET A 79 -13.31 2.33 -9.04
C MET A 79 -12.38 3.32 -8.33
N ARG A 80 -12.74 3.74 -7.11
CA ARG A 80 -11.88 4.61 -6.28
C ARG A 80 -10.62 3.90 -5.81
N LEU A 81 -10.73 2.62 -5.41
CA LEU A 81 -9.58 1.80 -5.06
C LEU A 81 -8.64 1.65 -6.26
N GLU A 82 -9.15 1.29 -7.43
CA GLU A 82 -8.35 1.13 -8.65
C GLU A 82 -7.59 2.43 -9.00
N ALA A 83 -8.29 3.57 -9.02
CA ALA A 83 -7.68 4.87 -9.28
C ALA A 83 -6.63 5.25 -8.21
N PHE A 84 -6.90 4.91 -6.96
CA PHE A 84 -5.98 5.10 -5.86
C PHE A 84 -4.70 4.26 -6.04
N LEU A 85 -4.82 2.94 -6.24
CA LEU A 85 -3.69 2.03 -6.44
C LEU A 85 -2.84 2.40 -7.65
N ARG A 86 -3.48 2.78 -8.77
CA ARG A 86 -2.76 3.23 -9.97
C ARG A 86 -1.88 4.46 -9.70
N GLY A 87 -2.39 5.42 -8.93
CA GLY A 87 -1.61 6.59 -8.51
C GLY A 87 -0.40 6.21 -7.66
N GLN A 88 -0.56 5.22 -6.77
CA GLN A 88 0.49 4.74 -5.87
C GLN A 88 1.58 3.97 -6.63
N ARG A 89 1.21 3.08 -7.55
CA ARG A 89 2.17 2.38 -8.44
C ARG A 89 3.08 3.36 -9.17
N LYS A 90 2.49 4.43 -9.73
CA LYS A 90 3.25 5.47 -10.42
C LYS A 90 4.26 6.17 -9.51
N ALA A 91 3.88 6.47 -8.27
CA ALA A 91 4.76 7.13 -7.30
C ALA A 91 5.90 6.20 -6.88
N VAL A 92 5.60 4.96 -6.50
CA VAL A 92 6.57 3.95 -6.10
C VAL A 92 7.57 3.67 -7.22
N HIS A 93 7.08 3.37 -8.44
CA HIS A 93 7.95 3.10 -9.59
C HIS A 93 8.82 4.31 -9.95
N GLY A 94 8.27 5.53 -9.85
CA GLY A 94 9.01 6.75 -10.09
C GLY A 94 10.17 6.95 -9.12
N THR A 95 9.91 6.83 -7.82
CA THR A 95 10.93 7.08 -6.79
C THR A 95 11.93 5.93 -6.70
N CYS A 96 11.46 4.69 -6.51
CA CYS A 96 12.35 3.54 -6.39
C CYS A 96 13.15 3.32 -7.67
N GLY A 97 12.53 3.47 -8.84
CA GLY A 97 13.19 3.31 -10.13
C GLY A 97 14.32 4.33 -10.38
N GLU A 98 14.18 5.58 -9.92
CA GLU A 98 15.26 6.58 -10.05
C GLU A 98 16.40 6.36 -9.05
N VAL A 99 16.08 5.95 -7.82
CA VAL A 99 17.08 5.55 -6.81
C VAL A 99 17.85 4.31 -7.28
N ALA A 100 17.13 3.30 -7.79
CA ALA A 100 17.66 2.07 -8.36
C ALA A 100 18.50 2.29 -9.64
N LYS A 101 18.35 3.40 -10.36
CA LYS A 101 19.27 3.71 -11.47
C LYS A 101 20.62 4.23 -11.00
N GLY A 102 20.77 4.55 -9.71
CA GLY A 102 22.00 5.06 -9.13
C GLY A 102 22.43 6.43 -9.68
N ARG A 103 21.51 7.16 -10.32
CA ARG A 103 21.79 8.47 -10.96
C ARG A 103 21.65 9.64 -10.00
N MET A 104 21.09 9.40 -8.82
CA MET A 104 20.86 10.41 -7.80
C MET A 104 22.07 10.53 -6.87
N HIS A 105 22.32 11.74 -6.37
CA HIS A 105 23.26 11.94 -5.28
C HIS A 105 22.77 11.16 -4.03
N PRO A 106 23.64 10.44 -3.29
CA PRO A 106 23.22 9.56 -2.19
C PRO A 106 22.29 10.22 -1.18
N ARG A 107 22.63 11.44 -0.73
CA ARG A 107 21.78 12.21 0.18
C ARG A 107 20.38 12.49 -0.37
N ARG A 108 20.29 12.85 -1.66
CA ARG A 108 18.99 13.11 -2.30
C ARG A 108 18.19 11.82 -2.44
N ALA A 109 18.84 10.72 -2.80
CA ALA A 109 18.16 9.43 -2.87
C ALA A 109 17.60 9.01 -1.51
N ALA A 110 18.34 9.22 -0.42
CA ALA A 110 17.86 8.97 0.94
C ALA A 110 16.64 9.84 1.29
N GLU A 111 16.70 11.15 1.02
CA GLU A 111 15.57 12.07 1.24
C GLU A 111 14.31 11.65 0.47
N GLU A 112 14.46 11.19 -0.78
CA GLU A 112 13.35 10.72 -1.62
C GLU A 112 12.75 9.39 -1.10
N ILE A 113 13.60 8.47 -0.61
CA ILE A 113 13.12 7.23 0.03
C ILE A 113 12.36 7.54 1.34
N MET A 114 12.87 8.45 2.17
CA MET A 114 12.15 8.86 3.40
C MET A 114 10.79 9.49 3.06
N ALA A 115 10.75 10.38 2.06
CA ALA A 115 9.51 10.98 1.60
C ALA A 115 8.52 9.93 1.04
N LEU A 116 9.02 8.92 0.30
CA LEU A 116 8.20 7.80 -0.16
C LEU A 116 7.65 6.99 1.01
N VAL A 117 8.48 6.67 2.01
CA VAL A 117 8.07 5.92 3.19
C VAL A 117 6.93 6.64 3.93
N ASP A 118 7.06 7.94 4.16
CA ASP A 118 6.00 8.73 4.80
C ASP A 118 4.71 8.75 3.97
N ALA A 119 4.82 8.96 2.65
CA ALA A 119 3.67 8.93 1.74
C ALA A 119 2.96 7.57 1.74
N VAL A 120 3.72 6.46 1.79
CA VAL A 120 3.15 5.10 1.84
C VAL A 120 2.49 4.84 3.20
N ARG A 121 3.07 5.31 4.31
CA ARG A 121 2.43 5.19 5.63
C ARG A 121 1.11 5.96 5.69
N GLU A 122 1.09 7.18 5.17
CA GLU A 122 -0.14 7.97 5.05
C GLU A 122 -1.18 7.24 4.18
N ARG A 123 -0.76 6.69 3.04
CA ARG A 123 -1.61 5.86 2.16
C ARG A 123 -2.19 4.66 2.91
N LEU A 124 -1.38 3.93 3.66
CA LEU A 124 -1.82 2.75 4.43
C LEU A 124 -2.92 3.15 5.43
N ALA A 125 -2.69 4.21 6.22
CA ALA A 125 -3.66 4.70 7.18
C ALA A 125 -4.96 5.18 6.51
N ARG A 126 -4.85 5.95 5.41
CA ARG A 126 -6.01 6.46 4.69
C ARG A 126 -6.84 5.34 4.09
N SER A 127 -6.20 4.39 3.42
CA SER A 127 -6.88 3.26 2.79
C SER A 127 -7.51 2.30 3.80
N GLU A 128 -6.93 2.17 4.99
CA GLU A 128 -7.57 1.40 6.06
C GLU A 128 -8.93 2.00 6.44
N HIS A 129 -8.99 3.33 6.57
CA HIS A 129 -10.23 4.04 6.86
C HIS A 129 -11.23 3.99 5.69
N GLU A 130 -10.75 4.17 4.45
CA GLU A 130 -11.62 4.29 3.26
C GLU A 130 -12.14 2.94 2.72
N PHE A 131 -11.33 1.87 2.81
CA PHE A 131 -11.59 0.60 2.11
C PHE A 131 -11.55 -0.63 3.01
N LEU A 132 -10.95 -0.56 4.21
CA LEU A 132 -10.84 -1.70 5.13
C LEU A 132 -11.54 -1.48 6.47
N SER A 133 -12.48 -0.53 6.54
CA SER A 133 -13.27 -0.32 7.74
C SER A 133 -14.02 -1.61 8.12
N PRO A 134 -14.01 -2.02 9.40
CA PRO A 134 -14.77 -3.18 9.86
C PRO A 134 -16.26 -3.13 9.50
N ASP A 135 -16.84 -1.92 9.44
CA ASP A 135 -18.25 -1.72 9.08
C ASP A 135 -18.53 -2.00 7.60
N LEU A 136 -17.51 -1.84 6.74
CA LEU A 136 -17.61 -2.04 5.30
C LEU A 136 -17.43 -3.52 4.94
N LEU A 137 -16.45 -4.18 5.58
CA LEU A 137 -16.10 -5.58 5.34
C LEU A 137 -16.59 -6.49 6.47
N ARG A 138 -17.89 -6.40 6.77
CA ARG A 138 -18.56 -7.27 7.75
C ARG A 138 -19.18 -8.50 7.08
N ASP A 139 -19.27 -9.59 7.82
CA ASP A 139 -19.86 -10.85 7.35
C ASP A 139 -21.40 -10.83 7.33
N ASP A 140 -22.00 -9.80 7.93
CA ASP A 140 -23.45 -9.68 8.03
C ASP A 140 -24.06 -9.38 6.65
N LEU A 141 -24.66 -10.41 6.06
CA LEU A 141 -25.66 -10.28 4.99
C LEU A 141 -26.81 -9.42 5.51
N VAL A 142 -26.85 -8.15 5.15
CA VAL A 142 -28.11 -7.41 5.16
C VAL A 142 -28.99 -8.03 4.08
N SER A 143 -29.65 -9.14 4.42
CA SER A 143 -30.80 -9.63 3.71
C SER A 143 -31.81 -8.49 3.74
N ILE A 144 -31.90 -7.71 2.66
CA ILE A 144 -33.05 -6.86 2.40
C ILE A 144 -34.21 -7.86 2.24
N ARG A 145 -34.87 -8.19 3.36
CA ARG A 145 -36.19 -8.81 3.29
C ARG A 145 -37.03 -7.81 2.51
N GLN A 146 -37.40 -8.19 1.29
CA GLN A 146 -38.52 -7.58 0.59
C GLN A 146 -39.73 -7.70 1.53
N THR A 147 -40.03 -6.64 2.27
CA THR A 147 -41.34 -6.46 2.88
C THR A 147 -42.31 -6.22 1.75
N GLY A 148 -43.22 -7.18 1.57
CA GLY A 148 -44.13 -7.26 0.44
C GLY A 148 -45.06 -6.07 0.28
N GLY A 149 -45.45 -5.89 -0.97
CA GLY A 149 -46.68 -5.27 -1.44
C GLY A 149 -47.20 -6.11 -2.58
#